data_AF-A0A348UKA5-F1
#
_entry.id   AF-A0A348UKA5-F1
#
_cell.length_a   1.000
_cell.length_b   1.000
_cell.length_c   1.000
_cell.angle_alpha   90.00
_cell.angle_beta   90.00
_cell.angle_gamma   90.00
#
_symmetry.space_group_name_H-M   'P 1'
#
loop_
_entity.id
_entity.type
_entity.pdbx_description
1 polymer ?
#
loop_
_entity_poly.entity_id
_entity_poly.type
_entity_poly.pdbx_seq_one_letter_code
_entity_poly.pdbx_strand_id
1 'polypeptide(L)' 'MTYLVRFLLLMLAFALTTAGLVGWHDLEFSLASIWPLGGELALHPTHLLMLGLAMAPPALWEIFALEHNRLAPRPKNGDR' A
#
# COMPACT_ATOMS: atom_id res chain seq x y z
N MET A 1 -12.04 -11.80 10.24
CA MET A 1 -10.81 -11.04 10.53
C MET A 1 -10.08 -10.58 9.26
N THR A 2 -10.17 -11.31 8.13
CA THR A 2 -9.51 -10.97 6.86
C THR A 2 -9.81 -9.57 6.32
N TYR A 3 -11.05 -9.09 6.42
CA TYR A 3 -11.41 -7.72 6.02
C TYR A 3 -10.66 -6.65 6.82
N LEU A 4 -10.62 -6.80 8.16
CA LEU A 4 -9.95 -5.85 9.04
C LEU A 4 -8.46 -5.74 8.72
N VAL A 5 -7.78 -6.87 8.46
CA VAL A 5 -6.37 -6.88 8.06
C VAL A 5 -6.13 -6.15 6.74
N ARG A 6 -6.98 -6.36 5.72
CA ARG A 6 -6.84 -5.70 4.42
C ARG A 6 -7.09 -4.20 4.50
N PHE A 7 -8.06 -3.77 5.30
CA PHE A 7 -8.28 -2.36 5.59
C PHE A 7 -7.12 -1.72 6.38
N LEU A 8 -6.52 -2.44 7.34
CA LEU A 8 -5.31 -1.98 8.03
C LEU A 8 -4.12 -1.85 7.09
N LEU A 9 -3.94 -2.79 6.15
CA LEU A 9 -2.89 -2.70 5.13
C LEU A 9 -3.11 -1.50 4.20
N LEU A 10 -4.35 -1.22 3.82
CA LEU A 10 -4.68 -0.03 3.03
C LEU A 10 -4.42 1.26 3.83
N MET A 11 -4.84 1.30 5.10
CA MET A 11 -4.56 2.43 6.00
C MET A 11 -3.05 2.65 6.13
N LEU A 12 -2.28 1.59 6.32
CA LEU A 12 -0.82 1.64 6.42
C LEU A 12 -0.20 2.16 5.13
N ALA A 13 -0.69 1.72 3.97
CA ALA A 13 -0.24 2.22 2.67
C ALA A 13 -0.45 3.73 2.53
N PHE A 14 -1.62 4.25 2.93
CA PHE A 14 -1.88 5.69 2.94
C PHE A 14 -0.99 6.42 3.96
N ALA A 15 -0.84 5.90 5.17
CA ALA A 15 0.01 6.51 6.20
C ALA A 15 1.48 6.62 5.73
N LEU A 16 2.02 5.56 5.12
CA LEU A 16 3.37 5.56 4.54
C LEU A 16 3.50 6.55 3.38
N THR A 17 2.47 6.64 2.53
CA THR A 17 2.44 7.60 1.42
C THR A 17 2.46 9.04 1.95
N THR A 18 1.64 9.36 2.94
CA THR A 18 1.59 10.69 3.56
C THR A 18 2.89 10.99 4.30
N ALA A 19 3.41 10.07 5.10
CA ALA A 19 4.67 10.25 5.83
C ALA A 19 5.85 10.46 4.86
N GLY A 20 5.92 9.67 3.79
CA GLY A 20 6.93 9.83 2.76
C GLY A 20 6.81 11.16 2.01
N LEU A 21 5.59 11.61 1.72
CA LEU A 21 5.35 12.89 1.05
C LEU A 21 5.69 14.09 1.92
N VAL A 22 5.27 14.07 3.19
CA VAL A 22 5.59 15.14 4.17
C VAL A 22 7.10 15.17 4.45
N GLY A 23 7.72 14.00 4.68
CA GLY A 23 9.17 13.94 4.87
C GLY A 23 9.95 14.37 3.63
N TRP A 24 9.44 14.11 2.42
CA TRP A 24 10.07 14.58 1.20
C TRP A 24 9.88 16.10 1.00
N HIS A 25 8.73 16.63 1.40
CA HIS A 25 8.47 18.06 1.43
C HIS A 25 9.41 18.80 2.39
N ASP A 26 9.67 18.26 3.58
CA ASP A 26 10.63 18.83 4.54
C ASP A 26 12.08 18.87 4.01
N LEU A 27 12.38 18.05 3.00
CA LEU A 27 13.65 18.05 2.26
C LEU A 27 13.60 18.91 0.98
N GLU A 28 12.61 19.80 0.86
CA GLU A 28 12.38 20.66 -0.33
C GLU A 28 12.24 19.86 -1.63
N PHE A 29 11.68 18.65 -1.55
CA PHE A 29 11.58 17.70 -2.65
C PHE A 29 12.93 17.30 -3.26
N SER A 30 14.02 17.46 -2.53
CA SER A 30 15.33 16.99 -2.95
C SER A 30 15.34 15.48 -3.16
N LEU A 31 16.03 15.03 -4.22
CA LEU A 31 16.31 13.63 -4.51
C LEU A 31 17.76 13.27 -4.14
N ALA A 32 18.47 14.20 -3.50
CA ALA A 32 19.84 13.98 -3.04
C ALA A 32 19.85 12.81 -2.03
N SER A 33 20.87 11.95 -2.13
CA SER A 33 21.04 10.81 -1.23
C SER A 33 19.97 9.71 -1.32
N ILE A 34 19.13 9.68 -2.37
CA ILE A 34 18.23 8.54 -2.62
C ILE A 34 19.02 7.26 -2.90
N TRP A 35 20.13 7.37 -3.62
CA TRP A 35 20.95 6.21 -3.98
C TRP A 35 22.24 6.19 -3.16
N PRO A 36 22.61 5.05 -2.56
CA PRO A 36 23.82 4.92 -1.76
C PRO A 36 25.05 4.75 -2.68
N LEU A 37 25.29 5.70 -3.59
CA LEU A 37 26.46 5.71 -4.46
C LEU A 37 27.78 5.85 -3.69
N GLY A 38 27.72 6.20 -2.39
CA GLY A 38 28.87 6.45 -1.51
C GLY A 38 29.00 5.54 -0.28
N GLY A 39 28.22 4.46 -0.16
CA GLY A 39 28.45 3.42 0.87
C GLY A 39 27.61 3.51 2.15
N GLU A 40 26.87 4.59 2.39
CA GLU A 40 25.90 4.63 3.50
C GLU A 40 24.45 4.47 3.00
N LEU A 41 23.76 3.49 3.55
CA LEU A 41 22.34 3.25 3.31
C LEU A 41 21.53 4.29 4.08
N ALA A 42 21.37 5.49 3.51
CA ALA A 42 20.51 6.52 4.07
C ALA A 42 19.04 6.24 3.72
N LEU A 43 18.18 6.08 4.74
CA LEU A 43 16.74 5.97 4.53
C LEU A 43 16.19 7.33 4.05
N HIS A 44 15.96 7.46 2.74
CA HIS A 44 15.30 8.63 2.18
C HIS A 44 13.77 8.53 2.31
N PRO A 45 13.02 9.62 2.62
CA PRO A 45 11.56 9.61 2.75
C PRO A 45 10.81 9.07 1.52
N THR A 46 11.41 9.20 0.34
CA THR A 46 10.87 8.64 -0.91
C THR A 46 10.76 7.10 -0.88
N HIS A 47 11.56 6.39 -0.08
CA HIS A 47 11.41 4.94 0.09
C HIS A 47 10.10 4.60 0.79
N LEU A 48 9.70 5.38 1.81
CA LEU A 48 8.41 5.21 2.48
C LEU A 48 7.26 5.54 1.53
N LEU A 49 7.42 6.60 0.72
CA LEU A 49 6.45 6.99 -0.30
C LEU A 49 6.26 5.87 -1.34
N MET A 50 7.36 5.34 -1.89
CA MET A 50 7.32 4.24 -2.86
C MET A 50 6.71 2.99 -2.27
N LEU A 51 7.04 2.65 -1.01
CA LEU A 51 6.45 1.50 -0.33
C LEU A 51 4.94 1.67 -0.15
N GLY A 52 4.49 2.84 0.33
CA GLY A 52 3.06 3.15 0.47
C GLY A 52 2.32 3.06 -0.86
N LEU A 53 2.89 3.63 -1.93
CA LEU A 53 2.30 3.61 -3.25
C LEU A 53 2.26 2.19 -3.86
N ALA A 54 3.29 1.38 -3.65
CA ALA A 54 3.35 0.00 -4.11
C ALA A 54 2.37 -0.92 -3.36
N MET A 55 2.10 -0.62 -2.08
CA MET A 55 1.16 -1.40 -1.26
C MET A 55 -0.31 -1.08 -1.54
N ALA A 56 -0.64 0.13 -2.01
CA ALA A 56 -2.03 0.56 -2.18
C ALA A 56 -2.81 -0.26 -3.24
N PRO A 57 -2.31 -0.50 -4.46
CA PRO A 57 -3.02 -1.30 -5.47
C PRO A 57 -3.36 -2.73 -5.04
N PRO A 58 -2.42 -3.55 -4.50
CA PRO A 58 -2.76 -4.91 -4.07
C PRO A 58 -3.71 -4.91 -2.85
N ALA A 59 -3.58 -3.96 -1.92
CA ALA A 59 -4.50 -3.84 -0.80
C ALA A 59 -5.94 -3.53 -1.26
N LEU A 60 -6.10 -2.60 -2.21
CA LEU A 60 -7.39 -2.29 -2.84
C LEU A 60 -7.97 -3.49 -3.60
N TRP A 61 -7.14 -4.17 -4.40
CA TRP A 61 -7.55 -5.35 -5.15
C TRP A 61 -8.13 -6.43 -4.24
N GLU A 62 -7.46 -6.69 -3.12
CA GLU A 62 -7.91 -7.69 -2.15
C GLU A 62 -9.23 -7.29 -1.46
N ILE A 63 -9.50 -6.00 -1.24
CA ILE A 63 -10.78 -5.54 -0.71
C ILE A 63 -11.90 -5.78 -1.75
N PHE A 64 -11.66 -5.43 -3.01
CA PHE A 64 -12.63 -5.65 -4.09
C PHE A 64 -12.90 -7.13 -4.34
N ALA A 65 -11.87 -7.97 -4.31
CA ALA A 65 -12.00 -9.41 -4.48
C ALA A 65 -12.87 -10.04 -3.37
N LEU A 66 -12.71 -9.59 -2.11
CA LEU A 66 -13.59 -10.07 -1.04
C LEU A 66 -15.03 -9.65 -1.25
N GLU A 67 -15.26 -8.39 -1.62
CA GLU A 67 -16.62 -7.91 -1.82
C GLU A 67 -17.29 -8.60 -3.00
N HIS A 68 -16.56 -8.84 -4.09
CA HIS A 68 -17.03 -9.62 -5.22
C HIS A 68 -17.44 -11.03 -4.79
N ASN A 69 -16.60 -11.73 -4.02
CA ASN A 69 -16.90 -13.08 -3.52
C ASN A 69 -18.08 -13.11 -2.54
N ARG A 70 -18.30 -12.03 -1.79
CA ARG A 70 -19.45 -11.90 -0.88
C ARG A 70 -20.76 -11.70 -1.65
N LEU A 71 -20.72 -10.96 -2.75
CA LEU A 71 -21.88 -10.64 -3.59
C LEU A 71 -22.17 -11.71 -4.65
N ALA A 72 -21.19 -12.56 -4.98
CA ALA A 72 -21.36 -13.64 -5.94
C ALA A 72 -22.42 -14.64 -5.43
N PRO A 73 -23.48 -14.92 -6.21
CA PRO A 73 -24.50 -15.88 -5.83
C PRO A 73 -23.87 -17.28 -5.68
N ARG A 74 -24.16 -17.97 -4.57
CA ARG A 74 -23.74 -19.37 -4.42
C ARG A 74 -24.38 -20.20 -5.53
N PRO A 75 -23.62 -21.08 -6.21
CA PRO A 75 -24.23 -22.01 -7.15
C PRO A 75 -25.27 -22.86 -6.42
N LYS A 76 -26.50 -22.89 -6.93
CA LYS A 76 -27.56 -23.80 -6.47
C LYS A 76 -27.09 -25.22 -6.78
N ASN A 77 -26.50 -25.87 -5.78
CA ASN A 77 -26.13 -27.27 -5.87
C ASN A 77 -27.40 -28.09 -5.61
N GLY A 78 -28.09 -28.52 -6.66
CA GLY A 78 -29.18 -29.50 -6.53
C GLY A 78 -30.43 -29.27 -7.37
N ASP A 79 -30.31 -29.36 -8.69
CA ASP A 79 -31.43 -29.83 -9.53
C ASP A 79 -30.85 -30.82 -10.55
N ARG A 80 -30.74 -32.09 -10.12
CA ARG A 80 -30.64 -33.27 -10.98
C ARG A 80 -31.74 -34.21 -10.56
#